data_AF-A0A2J8XT38-F1
#
_entry.id   AF-A0A2J8XT38-F1
#
_cell.length_a   1.000
_cell.length_b   1.000
_cell.length_c   1.000
_cell.angle_alpha   90.00
_cell.angle_beta   90.00
_cell.angle_gamma   90.00
#
_symmetry.space_group_name_H-M   'P 1'
#
loop_
_entity.id
_entity.type
_entity.pdbx_description
1 polymer ?
#
loop_
_entity_poly.entity_id
_entity_poly.type
_entity_poly.pdbx_seq_one_letter_code
_entity_poly.pdbx_strand_id
1 'polypeptide(L)'
;SVREVTGYVLVALNQFRYLPLENLRIIRGTKLYEDRYALAIFLNYRKDGNFGLQELGLKNLTEILNGGVYVDQNKFLCYADTIHWQDIVRNPWPSNLTLVSTNGSSGCG
;
A
#
# COMPACT_ATOMS: atom_id res chain seq x y z
N SER A 1 -5.39 17.77 4.88
CA SER A 1 -5.34 16.30 5.02
C SER A 1 -6.06 15.65 3.85
N VAL A 2 -5.48 14.61 3.26
CA VAL A 2 -6.13 13.85 2.17
C VAL A 2 -7.17 12.89 2.78
N ARG A 3 -8.35 12.80 2.15
CA ARG A 3 -9.42 11.86 2.54
C ARG A 3 -9.85 10.92 1.43
N GLU A 4 -9.64 11.32 0.19
CA GLU A 4 -10.05 10.58 -0.98
C GLU A 4 -9.03 10.80 -2.09
N VAL A 5 -8.76 9.73 -2.86
CA VAL A 5 -7.96 9.78 -4.08
C VAL A 5 -8.80 9.22 -5.21
N THR A 6 -8.92 9.96 -6.31
CA THR A 6 -9.74 9.55 -7.46
C THR A 6 -9.02 8.55 -8.37
N GLY A 7 -7.72 8.74 -8.60
CA GLY A 7 -6.88 7.82 -9.37
C GLY A 7 -6.32 6.68 -8.51
N TYR A 8 -5.00 6.56 -8.53
CA TYR A 8 -4.23 5.61 -7.73
C TYR A 8 -3.31 6.34 -6.74
N VAL A 9 -2.83 5.60 -5.73
CA VAL A 9 -1.77 6.02 -4.82
C VAL A 9 -0.50 5.23 -5.15
N LEU A 10 0.55 5.93 -5.54
CA LEU A 10 1.88 5.35 -5.81
C LEU A 10 2.88 5.90 -4.79
N VAL A 11 3.49 4.98 -4.04
CA VAL A 11 4.52 5.29 -3.04
C VAL A 11 5.72 4.42 -3.36
N ALA A 12 6.67 4.96 -4.12
CA ALA A 12 7.83 4.20 -4.55
C ALA A 12 9.12 5.00 -4.45
N LEU A 13 10.23 4.30 -4.18
CA LEU A 13 11.58 4.84 -4.20
C LEU A 13 11.82 5.96 -3.17
N ASN A 14 11.09 5.95 -2.05
CA ASN A 14 11.22 6.96 -1.01
C ASN A 14 12.08 6.51 0.17
N GLN A 15 12.51 7.49 0.98
CA GLN A 15 13.26 7.27 2.20
C GLN A 15 12.54 7.96 3.38
N PHE A 16 11.54 7.29 3.94
CA PHE A 16 10.84 7.72 5.16
C PHE A 16 10.41 6.48 5.97
N ARG A 17 10.08 6.66 7.26
CA ARG A 17 9.65 5.55 8.14
C ARG A 17 8.15 5.34 8.21
N TYR A 18 7.37 6.40 8.08
CA TYR A 18 5.92 6.36 8.25
C TYR A 18 5.21 7.02 7.06
N LEU A 19 4.17 6.37 6.53
CA LEU A 19 3.30 6.96 5.50
C LEU A 19 2.10 7.67 6.17
N PRO A 20 2.05 9.02 6.23
CA PRO A 20 1.09 9.75 7.06
C PRO A 20 -0.26 9.98 6.34
N LEU A 21 -0.93 8.90 5.93
CA LEU A 21 -2.22 8.93 5.24
C LEU A 21 -3.40 8.52 6.12
N GLU A 22 -3.36 8.89 7.41
CA GLU A 22 -4.31 8.42 8.43
C GLU A 22 -5.76 8.78 8.15
N ASN A 23 -5.99 9.84 7.38
CA ASN A 23 -7.33 10.32 7.05
C ASN A 23 -7.81 9.84 5.68
N LEU A 24 -6.98 9.14 4.89
CA LEU A 24 -7.40 8.56 3.63
C LEU A 24 -8.45 7.49 3.90
N ARG A 25 -9.59 7.59 3.23
CA ARG A 25 -10.74 6.68 3.40
C ARG A 25 -11.03 5.87 2.16
N ILE A 26 -10.90 6.50 0.99
CA ILE A 26 -11.34 5.93 -0.29
C ILE A 26 -10.27 6.15 -1.35
N ILE A 27 -9.97 5.11 -2.13
CA ILE A 27 -9.29 5.21 -3.43
C ILE A 27 -10.26 4.75 -4.51
N ARG A 28 -10.62 5.63 -5.45
CA ARG A 28 -11.63 5.30 -6.47
C ARG A 28 -11.08 4.45 -7.61
N GLY A 29 -9.80 4.56 -7.95
CA GLY A 29 -9.21 3.78 -9.04
C GLY A 29 -9.76 4.14 -10.43
N THR A 30 -10.07 5.41 -10.70
CA THR A 30 -10.45 5.85 -12.06
C THR A 30 -9.28 5.83 -13.06
N LYS A 31 -8.05 5.79 -12.53
CA LYS A 31 -6.80 5.47 -13.20
C LYS A 31 -6.04 4.47 -12.34
N LEU A 32 -5.29 3.58 -12.96
CA LEU A 32 -4.54 2.53 -12.27
C LEU A 32 -3.05 2.62 -12.62
N TYR A 33 -2.19 2.25 -11.68
CA TYR A 33 -0.78 2.01 -11.96
C TYR A 33 -0.63 0.68 -12.71
N GLU A 34 0.11 0.69 -13.83
CA GLU A 34 0.27 -0.45 -14.75
C GLU A 34 -1.07 -1.12 -15.15
N ASP A 35 -2.11 -0.30 -15.28
CA ASP A 35 -3.47 -0.72 -15.60
C ASP A 35 -4.06 -1.76 -14.62
N ARG A 36 -3.48 -1.88 -13.42
CA ARG A 36 -3.84 -2.92 -12.44
C ARG A 36 -4.06 -2.43 -11.02
N TYR A 37 -3.21 -1.55 -10.51
CA TYR A 37 -3.17 -1.26 -9.07
C TYR A 37 -3.70 0.14 -8.74
N ALA A 38 -4.61 0.21 -7.76
CA ALA A 38 -5.05 1.47 -7.18
C ALA A 38 -4.18 1.90 -6.00
N LEU A 39 -3.50 0.94 -5.37
CA LEU A 39 -2.49 1.20 -4.35
C LEU A 39 -1.22 0.42 -4.70
N ALA A 40 -0.11 1.13 -4.92
CA ALA A 40 1.19 0.53 -5.18
C ALA A 40 2.25 1.13 -4.23
N ILE A 41 2.88 0.28 -3.41
CA ILE A 41 3.87 0.66 -2.42
C ILE A 41 5.08 -0.26 -2.55
N PHE A 42 6.21 0.22 -3.07
CA PHE A 42 7.39 -0.62 -3.26
C PHE A 42 8.72 0.13 -3.22
N LEU A 43 9.79 -0.58 -2.87
CA LEU A 43 11.15 -0.04 -2.87
C LEU A 43 11.36 1.22 -1.99
N ASN A 44 10.62 1.36 -0.89
CA ASN A 44 10.73 2.51 0.00
C ASN A 44 11.80 2.30 1.08
N TYR A 45 13.07 2.20 0.67
CA TYR A 45 14.20 2.04 1.59
C TYR A 45 15.53 2.51 1.00
N ARG A 46 16.50 2.82 1.88
CA ARG A 46 17.89 3.07 1.50
C ARG A 46 18.58 1.76 1.15
N LYS A 47 19.12 1.64 -0.08
CA LYS A 47 19.83 0.44 -0.54
C LYS A 47 21.01 0.07 0.37
N ASP A 48 21.78 1.08 0.79
CA ASP A 48 23.02 0.89 1.56
C ASP A 48 22.85 1.21 3.05
N GLY A 49 21.68 0.91 3.63
CA GLY A 49 21.43 1.22 5.04
C GLY A 49 20.27 0.47 5.67
N ASN A 50 20.07 0.75 6.96
CA ASN A 50 19.01 0.18 7.78
C ASN A 50 17.87 1.20 8.00
N PHE A 51 17.35 1.75 6.90
CA PHE A 51 16.33 2.80 6.95
C PHE A 51 15.37 2.67 5.77
N GLY A 52 14.08 2.69 6.06
CA GLY A 52 13.01 2.71 5.08
C GLY A 52 11.66 2.68 5.75
N LEU A 53 10.63 2.48 4.94
CA LEU A 53 9.24 2.46 5.35
C LEU A 53 8.99 1.31 6.32
N GLN A 54 8.49 1.65 7.50
CA GLN A 54 8.20 0.73 8.61
C GLN A 54 6.70 0.55 8.82
N GLU A 55 5.91 1.60 8.68
CA GLU A 55 4.49 1.56 8.98
C GLU A 55 3.64 2.33 7.97
N LEU A 56 2.51 1.73 7.61
CA LEU A 56 1.48 2.36 6.79
C LEU A 56 0.45 3.04 7.70
N GLY A 57 0.36 4.36 7.65
CA GLY A 57 -0.70 5.11 8.33
C GLY A 57 -2.05 5.02 7.62
N LEU A 58 -2.46 3.87 7.09
CA LEU A 58 -3.72 3.70 6.32
C LEU A 58 -4.91 3.33 7.22
N LYS A 59 -4.95 3.86 8.45
CA LYS A 59 -5.86 3.43 9.52
C LYS A 59 -7.35 3.59 9.19
N ASN A 60 -7.70 4.56 8.35
CA ASN A 60 -9.09 4.84 7.97
C ASN A 60 -9.41 4.43 6.54
N LEU A 61 -8.48 3.79 5.82
CA LEU A 61 -8.72 3.31 4.46
C LEU A 61 -9.66 2.12 4.54
N THR A 62 -10.88 2.31 4.02
CA THR A 62 -11.95 1.31 4.12
C THR A 62 -12.46 0.88 2.76
N GLU A 63 -12.14 1.62 1.68
CA GLU A 63 -12.65 1.28 0.36
C GLU A 63 -11.64 1.57 -0.77
N ILE A 64 -11.40 0.55 -1.59
CA ILE A 64 -10.79 0.65 -2.92
C ILE A 64 -11.84 0.20 -3.93
N LEU A 65 -12.34 1.13 -4.73
CA LEU A 65 -13.50 0.88 -5.61
C LEU A 65 -13.13 0.09 -6.88
N ASN A 66 -11.92 0.30 -7.41
CA ASN A 66 -11.41 -0.34 -8.61
C ASN A 66 -9.90 -0.51 -8.52
N GLY A 67 -9.35 -1.59 -9.08
CA GLY A 67 -7.93 -1.93 -9.04
C GLY A 67 -7.51 -2.75 -7.81
N GLY A 68 -6.33 -3.37 -7.91
CA GLY A 68 -5.72 -4.17 -6.84
C GLY A 68 -4.76 -3.38 -5.94
N VAL A 69 -4.09 -4.12 -5.05
CA VAL A 69 -3.08 -3.61 -4.12
C VAL A 69 -1.76 -4.32 -4.40
N TYR A 70 -0.68 -3.55 -4.56
CA TYR A 70 0.68 -4.05 -4.71
C TYR A 70 1.56 -3.48 -3.59
N VAL A 71 1.96 -4.31 -2.64
CA VAL A 71 2.87 -3.95 -1.55
C VAL A 71 3.99 -4.96 -1.51
N ASP A 72 5.13 -4.60 -2.10
CA ASP A 72 6.25 -5.54 -2.25
C ASP A 72 7.58 -4.81 -2.17
N GLN A 73 8.66 -5.55 -1.89
CA GLN A 73 10.01 -5.01 -1.83
C GLN A 73 10.13 -3.80 -0.88
N ASN A 74 9.40 -3.79 0.24
CA ASN A 74 9.62 -2.84 1.34
C ASN A 74 10.30 -3.60 2.47
N LYS A 75 11.64 -3.62 2.46
CA LYS A 75 12.48 -4.44 3.35
C LYS A 75 12.17 -4.27 4.85
N PHE A 76 11.71 -3.08 5.25
CA PHE A 76 11.51 -2.71 6.65
C PHE A 76 10.04 -2.59 7.05
N LEU A 77 9.11 -2.85 6.13
CA LEU A 77 7.69 -2.59 6.34
C LEU A 77 7.04 -3.67 7.19
N CYS A 78 6.35 -3.25 8.23
CA CYS A 78 5.64 -4.10 9.17
C CYS A 78 4.12 -4.06 8.95
N TYR A 79 3.47 -5.15 9.34
CA TYR A 79 2.01 -5.29 9.51
C TYR A 79 1.17 -5.20 8.24
N ALA A 80 1.74 -4.83 7.09
CA ALA A 80 0.99 -4.71 5.84
C ALA A 80 0.30 -6.03 5.42
N ASP A 81 0.91 -7.16 5.76
CA ASP A 81 0.42 -8.52 5.56
C ASP A 81 -0.67 -8.94 6.55
N THR A 82 -0.78 -8.28 7.70
CA THR A 82 -1.84 -8.53 8.69
C THR A 82 -3.17 -7.87 8.35
N ILE A 83 -3.19 -7.00 7.33
CA ILE A 83 -4.40 -6.31 6.86
C ILE A 83 -5.20 -7.27 5.97
N HIS A 84 -6.48 -7.47 6.30
CA HIS A 84 -7.42 -8.19 5.42
C HIS A 84 -7.84 -7.31 4.23
N TRP A 85 -6.97 -7.22 3.22
CA TRP A 85 -7.21 -6.40 2.04
C TRP A 85 -8.47 -6.78 1.25
N GLN A 86 -8.96 -8.02 1.38
CA GLN A 86 -10.21 -8.45 0.75
C GLN A 86 -11.44 -7.69 1.27
N ASP A 87 -11.38 -7.17 2.50
CA ASP A 87 -12.46 -6.37 3.09
C ASP A 87 -12.44 -4.91 2.57
N ILE A 88 -11.31 -4.45 2.03
CA ILE A 88 -11.09 -3.08 1.56
C ILE A 88 -11.33 -2.99 0.04
N VAL A 89 -10.96 -4.03 -0.73
CA VAL A 89 -11.07 -4.05 -2.19
C VAL A 89 -12.46 -4.54 -2.61
N ARG A 90 -13.27 -3.65 -3.19
CA ARG A 90 -14.71 -3.90 -3.43
C ARG A 90 -15.00 -5.06 -4.39
N ASN A 91 -14.11 -5.36 -5.33
CA ASN A 91 -14.29 -6.41 -6.34
C ASN A 91 -12.93 -7.04 -6.74
N PRO A 92 -12.44 -8.06 -6.03
CA PRO A 92 -11.27 -8.81 -6.46
C PRO A 92 -11.63 -9.70 -7.66
N TRP A 93 -11.78 -9.11 -8.84
CA TRP A 93 -11.71 -9.86 -10.10
C TRP A 93 -10.32 -10.54 -10.18
N PRO A 94 -10.15 -11.64 -10.94
CA PRO A 94 -8.83 -12.25 -11.14
C PRO A 94 -7.76 -11.24 -11.63
N SER A 95 -8.19 -10.14 -12.26
CA SER A 95 -7.36 -9.02 -12.70
C SER A 95 -6.97 -8.01 -11.61
N ASN A 96 -7.70 -7.94 -10.49
CA ASN A 96 -7.45 -7.03 -9.36
C ASN A 96 -6.63 -7.74 -8.27
N LEU A 97 -5.47 -8.25 -8.66
CA LEU A 97 -4.61 -9.06 -7.80
C LEU A 97 -4.13 -8.24 -6.59
N THR A 98 -4.38 -8.76 -5.39
CA THR A 98 -3.76 -8.26 -4.17
C THR A 98 -2.46 -9.02 -3.95
N LEU A 99 -1.35 -8.32 -4.09
CA LEU A 99 0.01 -8.83 -3.89
C LEU A 99 0.64 -8.08 -2.73
N VAL A 100 0.73 -8.74 -1.57
CA VAL A 100 1.33 -8.16 -0.37
C VAL A 100 2.37 -9.13 0.15
N SER A 101 3.63 -8.67 0.16
CA SER A 101 4.79 -9.45 0.56
C SER A 101 4.97 -9.45 2.08
N THR A 102 5.28 -10.61 2.65
CA THR A 102 5.55 -10.79 4.09
C THR A 102 7.01 -10.57 4.45
N ASN A 103 7.90 -10.35 3.47
CA ASN A 103 9.35 -10.29 3.68
C ASN A 103 9.77 -9.22 4.70
N GLY A 104 9.08 -8.07 4.73
CA GLY A 104 9.34 -7.00 5.70
C GLY A 104 8.88 -7.32 7.12
N SER A 105 7.87 -8.19 7.27
CA SER A 105 7.22 -8.48 8.55
C SER A 105 8.04 -9.39 9.47
N SER A 106 9.02 -10.12 8.94
CA SER A 106 9.85 -11.08 9.68
C SER A 106 10.71 -10.46 10.80
N GLY A 107 10.96 -9.14 10.76
CA GLY A 107 11.74 -8.41 11.77
C GLY A 107 10.92 -7.49 12.67
N CYS A 108 9.59 -7.59 12.61
CA CYS A 108 8.69 -6.72 13.37
C CYS A 108 8.42 -7.34 14.74
N GLY A 109 8.67 -6.56 15.80
CA GLY A 109 8.51 -6.95 17.20
C GLY A 109 7.85 -5.85 18.01
#